data_AF-A0A2G5L3A5-F1
#
_entry.id   AF-A0A2G5L3A5-F1
#
_cell.length_a   1.000
_cell.length_b   1.000
_cell.length_c   1.000
_cell.angle_alpha   90.00
_cell.angle_beta   90.00
_cell.angle_gamma   90.00
#
_symmetry.space_group_name_H-M   'P 1'
#
loop_
_entity.id
_entity.type
_entity.pdbx_description
1 polymer ?
#
loop_
_entity_poly.entity_id
_entity_poly.type
_entity_poly.pdbx_seq_one_letter_code
_entity_poly.pdbx_strand_id
1 'polypeptide(L)'
;MELLDNLSLLKSPSTNLQEITVLGLKIGLTLDELPEEFSNIKPYGGWFHIQEGVAFFSDSPNEKSITGFLLRSQKLENLKLNREEYITEIFGTPNAIEKRRGTAYYFYNELNIVVGWNYRDKELFGIYIGETSLKQTEYSTIDLILKFYEFKAYVPNRSEWNAESLKFNQPRYFRYLEILSLMKAFKVGSNIQEDFEHLGFLQKRTKEDFTLLIKDIEDYASHSEHEKQRWERDSQSSSLIKKLGFTVSKLFRFSEEFRSLLDFNSGVMEAGQITSRYAITRTKRILENIDLTELHEIEGILCSLINPENKTFTQNELVTHYDFPQVDLAEIDSDNY
;
A
#
# COMPACT_ATOMS: atom_id res chain seq x y z
N MET A 1 -0.68 -23.95 25.33
CA MET A 1 -1.42 -23.23 26.39
C MET A 1 -2.63 -22.61 25.73
N GLU A 2 -3.84 -22.93 26.18
CA GLU A 2 -5.04 -22.50 25.48
C GLU A 2 -5.32 -21.00 25.69
N LEU A 3 -5.34 -20.24 24.60
CA LEU A 3 -5.42 -18.79 24.63
C LEU A 3 -6.76 -18.30 25.17
N LEU A 4 -7.85 -18.95 24.76
CA LEU A 4 -9.21 -18.56 25.14
C LEU A 4 -9.45 -18.72 26.64
N ASP A 5 -8.70 -19.60 27.30
CA ASP A 5 -8.73 -19.79 28.75
C ASP A 5 -7.89 -18.74 29.48
N ASN A 6 -6.91 -18.12 28.80
CA ASN A 6 -6.00 -17.14 29.40
C ASN A 6 -5.60 -16.01 28.44
N LEU A 7 -6.53 -15.09 28.17
CA LEU A 7 -6.27 -13.93 27.32
C LEU A 7 -5.21 -12.96 27.86
N SER A 8 -4.76 -13.11 29.12
CA SER A 8 -3.66 -12.30 29.66
C SER A 8 -2.34 -12.55 28.95
N LEU A 9 -2.19 -13.69 28.27
CA LEU A 9 -1.02 -14.03 27.45
C LEU A 9 -0.80 -13.03 26.30
N LEU A 10 -1.87 -12.43 25.78
CA LEU A 10 -1.79 -11.42 24.72
C LEU A 10 -1.10 -10.13 25.18
N LYS A 11 -0.93 -9.93 26.49
CA LYS A 11 -0.33 -8.72 27.07
C LYS A 11 1.17 -8.86 27.32
N SER A 12 1.71 -10.08 27.21
CA SER A 12 3.08 -10.37 27.63
C SER A 12 4.02 -10.50 26.42
N PRO A 13 5.03 -9.62 26.28
CA PRO A 13 6.02 -9.68 25.19
C PRO A 13 6.86 -10.95 25.21
N SER A 14 6.99 -11.60 26.37
CA SER A 14 7.73 -12.86 26.51
C SER A 14 6.95 -14.09 26.08
N THR A 15 5.68 -13.93 25.66
CA THR A 15 4.87 -15.08 25.26
C THR A 15 5.36 -15.65 23.94
N ASN A 16 5.81 -16.90 23.98
CA ASN A 16 6.13 -17.64 22.77
C ASN A 16 4.82 -18.01 22.04
N LEU A 17 4.47 -17.26 20.98
CA LEU A 17 3.25 -17.51 20.20
C LEU A 17 3.17 -18.94 19.63
N GLN A 18 4.29 -19.62 19.42
CA GLN A 18 4.32 -21.01 18.93
C GLN A 18 3.81 -22.02 19.96
N GLU A 19 3.78 -21.64 21.24
CA GLU A 19 3.28 -22.48 22.34
C GLU A 19 1.80 -22.21 22.68
N ILE A 20 1.23 -21.15 22.10
CA ILE A 20 -0.18 -20.82 22.26
C ILE A 20 -1.01 -21.72 21.35
N THR A 21 -2.10 -22.24 21.91
CA THR A 21 -3.15 -22.92 21.15
C THR A 21 -4.42 -22.10 21.12
N VAL A 22 -5.16 -22.16 20.02
CA VAL A 22 -6.52 -21.65 19.88
C VAL A 22 -7.39 -22.80 19.40
N LEU A 23 -8.29 -23.27 20.25
CA LEU A 23 -9.09 -24.48 20.04
C LEU A 23 -8.20 -25.71 19.74
N GLY A 24 -7.07 -25.82 20.45
CA GLY A 24 -6.10 -26.88 20.21
C GLY A 24 -5.24 -26.74 18.95
N LEU A 25 -5.49 -25.73 18.10
CA LEU A 25 -4.66 -25.43 16.93
C LEU A 25 -3.50 -24.51 17.32
N LYS A 26 -2.31 -24.72 16.73
CA LYS A 26 -1.11 -23.92 17.00
C LYS A 26 -0.58 -23.28 15.72
N ILE A 27 0.13 -22.16 15.87
CA ILE A 27 0.94 -21.60 14.79
C ILE A 27 1.99 -22.64 14.35
N GLY A 28 2.18 -22.78 13.04
CA GLY A 28 3.05 -23.76 12.41
C GLY A 28 2.41 -25.13 12.15
N LEU A 29 1.19 -25.41 12.65
CA LEU A 29 0.46 -26.63 12.32
C LEU A 29 0.10 -26.63 10.83
N THR A 30 0.34 -27.74 10.12
CA THR A 30 -0.01 -27.82 8.71
C THR A 30 -1.48 -28.17 8.49
N LEU A 31 -2.06 -27.78 7.36
CA LEU A 31 -3.46 -28.08 7.02
C LEU A 31 -3.72 -29.59 6.94
N ASP A 32 -2.71 -30.37 6.56
CA ASP A 32 -2.80 -31.83 6.46
C ASP A 32 -2.73 -32.51 7.85
N GLU A 33 -2.32 -31.77 8.89
CA GLU A 33 -2.30 -32.20 10.30
C GLU A 33 -3.52 -31.69 11.09
N LEU A 34 -4.46 -31.00 10.43
CA LEU A 34 -5.66 -30.50 11.10
C LEU A 34 -6.52 -31.66 11.62
N PRO A 35 -7.09 -31.54 12.82
CA PRO A 35 -8.16 -32.41 13.29
C PRO A 35 -9.26 -32.59 12.22
N GLU A 36 -9.81 -33.80 12.13
CA GLU A 36 -10.79 -34.18 11.09
C GLU A 36 -12.00 -33.24 11.05
N GLU A 37 -12.41 -32.71 12.20
CA GLU A 37 -13.47 -31.70 12.36
C GLU A 37 -13.23 -30.39 11.59
N PHE A 38 -11.98 -30.07 11.22
CA PHE A 38 -11.61 -28.87 10.47
C PHE A 38 -11.25 -29.15 9.01
N SER A 39 -11.23 -30.42 8.59
CA SER A 39 -10.79 -30.86 7.24
C SER A 39 -11.62 -30.31 6.08
N ASN A 40 -12.87 -29.90 6.34
CA ASN A 40 -13.81 -29.42 5.32
C ASN A 40 -13.93 -27.89 5.22
N ILE A 41 -13.14 -27.14 5.99
CA ILE A 41 -13.21 -25.67 6.00
C ILE A 41 -12.55 -25.13 4.73
N LYS A 42 -13.30 -24.32 3.98
CA LYS A 42 -12.78 -23.62 2.80
C LYS A 42 -12.29 -22.22 3.19
N PRO A 43 -11.12 -21.79 2.70
CA PRO A 43 -10.63 -20.45 2.98
C PRO A 43 -11.43 -19.39 2.22
N TYR A 44 -11.57 -18.21 2.83
CA TYR A 44 -11.99 -16.99 2.17
C TYR A 44 -10.89 -15.94 2.34
N GLY A 45 -10.19 -15.61 1.24
CA GLY A 45 -9.05 -14.69 1.30
C GLY A 45 -7.92 -15.17 2.23
N GLY A 46 -7.66 -16.49 2.28
CA GLY A 46 -6.65 -17.10 3.16
C GLY A 46 -7.12 -17.37 4.60
N TRP A 47 -8.32 -16.91 4.98
CA TRP A 47 -8.88 -17.14 6.31
C TRP A 47 -9.79 -18.36 6.36
N PHE A 48 -9.54 -19.25 7.30
CA PHE A 48 -10.33 -20.45 7.58
C PHE A 48 -11.18 -20.22 8.83
N HIS A 49 -12.49 -20.11 8.64
CA HIS A 49 -13.44 -19.87 9.73
C HIS A 49 -13.80 -21.19 10.42
N ILE A 50 -13.34 -21.33 11.66
CA ILE A 50 -13.44 -22.59 12.42
C ILE A 50 -14.77 -22.66 13.17
N GLN A 51 -15.07 -21.59 13.90
CA GLN A 51 -16.28 -21.42 14.68
C GLN A 51 -16.62 -19.93 14.74
N GLU A 52 -17.79 -19.62 15.30
CA GLU A 52 -18.19 -18.24 15.50
C GLU A 52 -17.11 -17.46 16.28
N GLY A 53 -16.62 -16.39 15.66
CA GLY A 53 -15.61 -15.51 16.22
C GLY A 53 -14.17 -16.03 16.26
N VAL A 54 -13.85 -17.17 15.65
CA VAL A 54 -12.46 -17.65 15.51
C VAL A 54 -12.17 -18.05 14.06
N ALA A 55 -11.08 -17.51 13.52
CA ALA A 55 -10.51 -17.95 12.25
C ALA A 55 -8.98 -18.10 12.38
N PHE A 56 -8.39 -18.97 11.55
CA PHE A 56 -6.94 -19.01 11.36
C PHE A 56 -6.55 -18.55 9.95
N PHE A 57 -5.33 -18.06 9.80
CA PHE A 57 -4.76 -17.61 8.54
C PHE A 57 -3.63 -18.54 8.09
N SER A 58 -3.50 -18.71 6.78
CA SER A 58 -2.40 -19.42 6.13
C SER A 58 -1.97 -18.63 4.90
N ASP A 59 -0.70 -18.23 4.85
CA ASP A 59 -0.16 -17.22 3.91
C ASP A 59 0.03 -17.74 2.47
N SER A 60 -0.15 -19.04 2.22
CA SER A 60 0.10 -19.59 0.88
C SER A 60 -0.68 -20.86 0.57
N PRO A 61 -1.11 -21.06 -0.69
CA PRO A 61 -1.55 -22.37 -1.15
C PRO A 61 -0.44 -23.43 -1.11
N ASN A 62 0.84 -23.02 -1.08
CA ASN A 62 2.01 -23.91 -1.11
C ASN A 62 2.58 -24.19 0.28
N GLU A 63 2.60 -23.19 1.16
CA GLU A 63 2.93 -23.36 2.59
C GLU A 63 1.63 -23.41 3.39
N LYS A 64 1.08 -24.62 3.46
CA LYS A 64 -0.15 -24.94 4.15
C LYS A 64 0.01 -24.93 5.68
N SER A 65 0.64 -23.94 6.30
CA SER A 65 0.73 -23.85 7.77
C SER A 65 -0.10 -22.70 8.31
N ILE A 66 -0.58 -22.86 9.54
CA ILE A 66 -1.25 -21.78 10.28
C ILE A 66 -0.18 -20.74 10.66
N THR A 67 -0.29 -19.53 10.16
CA THR A 67 0.65 -18.43 10.48
C THR A 67 0.05 -17.44 11.48
N GLY A 68 -1.27 -17.42 11.64
CA GLY A 68 -1.93 -16.57 12.62
C GLY A 68 -3.39 -16.90 12.89
N PHE A 69 -3.98 -16.16 13.83
CA PHE A 69 -5.37 -16.28 14.25
C PHE A 69 -6.08 -14.93 14.24
N LEU A 70 -7.40 -14.96 14.09
CA LEU A 70 -8.30 -13.84 14.30
C LEU A 70 -9.33 -14.25 15.36
N LEU A 71 -9.37 -13.48 16.44
CA LEU A 71 -10.39 -13.57 17.49
C LEU A 71 -11.32 -12.37 17.38
N ARG A 72 -12.62 -12.60 17.17
CA ARG A 72 -13.64 -11.53 17.12
C ARG A 72 -14.16 -11.19 18.51
N SER A 73 -14.88 -10.07 18.61
CA SER A 73 -15.41 -9.50 19.86
C SER A 73 -16.08 -10.52 20.79
N GLN A 74 -16.89 -11.45 20.26
CA GLN A 74 -17.59 -12.46 21.07
C GLN A 74 -16.65 -13.37 21.88
N LYS A 75 -15.42 -13.59 21.39
CA LYS A 75 -14.41 -14.41 22.07
C LYS A 75 -13.51 -13.61 23.00
N LEU A 76 -13.70 -12.30 23.05
CA LEU A 76 -12.83 -11.35 23.75
C LEU A 76 -13.55 -10.56 24.85
N GLU A 77 -14.78 -10.96 25.21
CA GLU A 77 -15.60 -10.29 26.24
C GLU A 77 -14.85 -10.14 27.58
N ASN A 78 -14.04 -11.12 27.95
CA ASN A 78 -13.23 -11.11 29.18
C ASN A 78 -12.17 -10.00 29.21
N LEU A 79 -11.75 -9.48 28.05
CA LEU A 79 -10.84 -8.33 27.98
C LEU A 79 -11.55 -7.00 28.29
N LYS A 80 -12.90 -6.97 28.29
CA LYS A 80 -13.71 -5.77 28.55
C LYS A 80 -13.35 -4.58 27.65
N LEU A 81 -12.94 -4.85 26.41
CA LEU A 81 -12.65 -3.85 25.37
C LEU A 81 -13.95 -3.27 24.78
N ASN A 82 -14.72 -2.55 25.60
CA ASN A 82 -15.96 -1.88 25.20
C ASN A 82 -15.77 -0.38 24.89
N ARG A 83 -14.53 0.11 24.98
CA ARG A 83 -14.14 1.46 24.61
C ARG A 83 -12.75 1.45 23.99
N GLU A 84 -12.51 2.38 23.07
CA GLU A 84 -11.25 2.49 22.32
C GLU A 84 -10.06 2.75 23.24
N GLU A 85 -10.22 3.61 24.25
CA GLU A 85 -9.17 3.96 25.20
C GLU A 85 -8.60 2.75 25.96
N TYR A 86 -9.42 1.69 26.14
CA TYR A 86 -9.01 0.48 26.84
C TYR A 86 -8.03 -0.38 26.04
N ILE A 87 -7.91 -0.17 24.73
CA ILE A 87 -6.88 -0.85 23.91
C ILE A 87 -5.49 -0.48 24.44
N THR A 88 -5.23 0.81 24.61
CA THR A 88 -3.95 1.31 25.11
C THR A 88 -3.74 0.97 26.60
N GLU A 89 -4.80 0.96 27.42
CA GLU A 89 -4.69 0.53 28.82
C GLU A 89 -4.31 -0.95 28.95
N ILE A 90 -4.76 -1.81 28.02
CA ILE A 90 -4.56 -3.25 28.08
C ILE A 90 -3.24 -3.69 27.44
N PHE A 91 -2.91 -3.14 26.27
CA PHE A 91 -1.77 -3.57 25.47
C PHE A 91 -0.59 -2.58 25.48
N GLY A 92 -0.77 -1.41 26.10
CA GLY A 92 0.20 -0.32 26.08
C GLY A 92 0.11 0.54 24.82
N THR A 93 1.13 1.36 24.59
CA THR A 93 1.21 2.23 23.41
C THR A 93 1.47 1.39 22.16
N PRO A 94 0.63 1.49 21.11
CA PRO A 94 0.88 0.77 19.86
C PRO A 94 2.10 1.34 19.14
N ASN A 95 2.77 0.50 18.36
CA ASN A 95 3.85 0.92 17.46
C ASN A 95 3.32 1.81 16.32
N ALA A 96 2.10 1.55 15.85
CA ALA A 96 1.44 2.29 14.79
C ALA A 96 -0.09 2.22 14.92
N ILE A 97 -0.78 3.24 14.40
CA ILE A 97 -2.24 3.25 14.27
C ILE A 97 -2.61 3.66 12.85
N GLU A 98 -3.34 2.79 12.13
CA GLU A 98 -3.82 3.08 10.78
C GLU A 98 -5.34 2.96 10.67
N LYS A 99 -5.98 3.91 9.98
CA LYS A 99 -7.43 3.89 9.75
C LYS A 99 -7.70 3.44 8.32
N ARG A 100 -8.52 2.40 8.16
CA ARG A 100 -8.89 1.85 6.85
C ARG A 100 -10.34 1.35 6.87
N ARG A 101 -11.16 1.86 5.96
CA ARG A 101 -12.56 1.46 5.74
C ARG A 101 -13.40 1.36 7.02
N GLY A 102 -13.42 2.40 7.85
CA GLY A 102 -14.22 2.45 9.08
C GLY A 102 -13.56 1.77 10.30
N THR A 103 -12.36 1.21 10.15
CA THR A 103 -11.65 0.49 11.22
C THR A 103 -10.29 1.12 11.49
N ALA A 104 -9.97 1.35 12.77
CA ALA A 104 -8.64 1.69 13.25
C ALA A 104 -7.89 0.41 13.66
N TYR A 105 -6.67 0.25 13.16
CA TYR A 105 -5.80 -0.90 13.43
C TYR A 105 -4.61 -0.45 14.27
N TYR A 106 -4.46 -1.03 15.45
CA TYR A 106 -3.41 -0.74 16.43
C TYR A 106 -2.39 -1.87 16.35
N PHE A 107 -1.19 -1.56 15.86
CA PHE A 107 -0.13 -2.54 15.64
C PHE A 107 0.78 -2.63 16.87
N TYR A 108 0.96 -3.84 17.39
CA TYR A 108 1.83 -4.15 18.52
C TYR A 108 2.86 -5.18 18.09
N ASN A 109 3.96 -4.71 17.48
CA ASN A 109 4.97 -5.55 16.86
C ASN A 109 5.66 -6.47 17.89
N GLU A 110 5.94 -5.97 19.10
CA GLU A 110 6.57 -6.77 20.17
C GLU A 110 5.67 -7.89 20.69
N LEU A 111 4.35 -7.71 20.58
CA LEU A 111 3.35 -8.69 20.98
C LEU A 111 2.92 -9.59 19.81
N ASN A 112 3.33 -9.27 18.57
CA ASN A 112 2.85 -9.90 17.34
C ASN A 112 1.31 -9.93 17.27
N ILE A 113 0.67 -8.82 17.64
CA ILE A 113 -0.78 -8.67 17.53
C ILE A 113 -1.17 -7.37 16.80
N VAL A 114 -2.36 -7.39 16.22
CA VAL A 114 -3.04 -6.19 15.72
C VAL A 114 -4.44 -6.15 16.28
N VAL A 115 -4.82 -5.04 16.90
CA VAL A 115 -6.17 -4.84 17.43
C VAL A 115 -6.95 -4.00 16.43
N GLY A 116 -8.09 -4.51 15.94
CA GLY A 116 -9.00 -3.76 15.08
C GLY A 116 -10.16 -3.17 15.88
N TRP A 117 -10.39 -1.87 15.75
CA TRP A 117 -11.50 -1.15 16.37
C TRP A 117 -12.35 -0.47 15.32
N ASN A 118 -13.63 -0.84 15.23
CA ASN A 118 -14.58 -0.16 14.35
C ASN A 118 -15.03 1.13 15.03
N TYR A 119 -14.59 2.27 14.53
CA TYR A 119 -14.89 3.56 15.15
C TYR A 119 -16.28 4.11 14.75
N ARG A 120 -16.93 3.55 13.72
CA ARG A 120 -18.33 3.86 13.38
C ARG A 120 -19.27 3.24 14.39
N ASP A 121 -19.11 1.94 14.60
CA ASP A 121 -19.96 1.14 15.49
C ASP A 121 -19.48 1.18 16.96
N LYS A 122 -18.30 1.77 17.20
CA LYS A 122 -17.63 1.89 18.51
C LYS A 122 -17.47 0.54 19.20
N GLU A 123 -17.03 -0.45 18.43
CA GLU A 123 -16.87 -1.82 18.88
C GLU A 123 -15.53 -2.42 18.45
N LEU A 124 -15.10 -3.43 19.20
CA LEU A 124 -13.94 -4.24 18.83
C LEU A 124 -14.27 -5.06 17.59
N PHE A 125 -13.51 -4.86 16.51
CA PHE A 125 -13.61 -5.69 15.32
C PHE A 125 -13.01 -7.08 15.58
N GLY A 126 -11.82 -7.11 16.19
CA GLY A 126 -11.13 -8.34 16.56
C GLY A 126 -9.65 -8.12 16.87
N ILE A 127 -8.99 -9.17 17.31
CA ILE A 127 -7.53 -9.21 17.54
C ILE A 127 -6.93 -10.25 16.58
N TYR A 128 -6.00 -9.79 15.77
CA TYR A 128 -5.16 -10.60 14.90
C TYR A 128 -3.89 -10.98 15.67
N ILE A 129 -3.48 -12.23 15.60
CA ILE A 129 -2.35 -12.79 16.35
C ILE A 129 -1.44 -13.54 15.40
N GLY A 130 -0.13 -13.34 15.52
CA GLY A 130 0.88 -13.97 14.67
C GLY A 130 1.07 -13.27 13.34
N GLU A 131 1.65 -13.99 12.37
CA GLU A 131 1.89 -13.50 11.02
C GLU A 131 0.61 -13.60 10.20
N THR A 132 -0.10 -12.48 10.10
CA THR A 132 -1.37 -12.39 9.35
C THR A 132 -1.20 -11.56 8.07
N SER A 133 -2.23 -11.57 7.22
CA SER A 133 -2.32 -10.68 6.06
C SER A 133 -2.35 -9.19 6.43
N LEU A 134 -2.61 -8.85 7.70
CA LEU A 134 -2.71 -7.47 8.15
C LEU A 134 -1.33 -6.96 8.61
N LYS A 135 -0.69 -6.21 7.72
CA LYS A 135 0.60 -5.52 7.98
C LYS A 135 0.40 -4.01 7.91
N GLN A 136 1.33 -3.26 8.49
CA GLN A 136 1.39 -1.80 8.30
C GLN A 136 1.50 -1.49 6.80
N THR A 137 0.86 -0.41 6.36
CA THR A 137 0.95 0.00 4.95
C THR A 137 2.35 0.52 4.70
N GLU A 138 3.03 -0.04 3.70
CA GLU A 138 4.31 0.47 3.24
C GLU A 138 4.12 1.27 1.95
N TYR A 139 4.82 2.38 1.86
CA TYR A 139 4.85 3.25 0.69
C TYR A 139 6.23 3.21 0.07
N SER A 140 6.23 2.91 -1.21
CA SER A 140 7.37 2.93 -2.11
C SER A 140 7.26 4.13 -3.05
N THR A 141 8.22 4.23 -3.97
CA THR A 141 8.26 5.32 -4.91
C THR A 141 7.21 5.21 -6.01
N ILE A 142 6.79 3.99 -6.36
CA ILE A 142 5.67 3.83 -7.29
C ILE A 142 4.37 4.37 -6.69
N ASP A 143 4.19 4.27 -5.37
CA ASP A 143 3.01 4.85 -4.69
C ASP A 143 2.97 6.38 -4.78
N LEU A 144 4.13 7.05 -4.70
CA LEU A 144 4.21 8.50 -4.95
C LEU A 144 3.79 8.85 -6.40
N ILE A 145 4.29 8.11 -7.38
CA ILE A 145 3.96 8.33 -8.80
C ILE A 145 2.45 8.15 -9.03
N LEU A 146 1.88 7.04 -8.56
CA LEU A 146 0.47 6.71 -8.76
C LEU A 146 -0.44 7.70 -8.01
N LYS A 147 -0.12 8.07 -6.78
CA LYS A 147 -0.88 9.10 -6.03
C LYS A 147 -0.82 10.46 -6.72
N PHE A 148 0.31 10.82 -7.33
CA PHE A 148 0.39 12.07 -8.11
C PHE A 148 -0.51 12.03 -9.35
N TYR A 149 -0.55 10.92 -10.09
CA TYR A 149 -1.45 10.77 -11.24
C TYR A 149 -2.92 10.85 -10.81
N GLU A 150 -3.29 10.15 -9.74
CA GLU A 150 -4.63 10.23 -9.15
C GLU A 150 -4.99 11.68 -8.80
N PHE A 151 -4.13 12.36 -8.03
CA PHE A 151 -4.36 13.75 -7.62
C PHE A 151 -4.53 14.70 -8.81
N LYS A 152 -3.70 14.57 -9.85
CA LYS A 152 -3.80 15.40 -11.06
C LYS A 152 -5.11 15.16 -11.82
N ALA A 153 -5.65 13.95 -11.80
CA ALA A 153 -6.96 13.65 -12.35
C ALA A 153 -8.10 14.31 -11.53
N TYR A 154 -7.99 14.31 -10.19
CA TYR A 154 -8.98 14.95 -9.31
C TYR A 154 -8.91 16.49 -9.28
N VAL A 155 -7.70 17.05 -9.46
CA VAL A 155 -7.42 18.49 -9.37
C VAL A 155 -6.66 18.93 -10.63
N PRO A 156 -7.31 19.01 -11.80
CA PRO A 156 -6.62 19.32 -13.06
C PRO A 156 -6.08 20.76 -13.12
N ASN A 157 -6.67 21.67 -12.34
CA ASN A 157 -6.23 23.06 -12.29
C ASN A 157 -5.02 23.22 -11.36
N ARG A 158 -3.85 23.39 -11.96
CA ARG A 158 -2.58 23.59 -11.23
C ARG A 158 -2.62 24.74 -10.22
N SER A 159 -3.37 25.81 -10.47
CA SER A 159 -3.44 26.93 -9.51
C SER A 159 -4.06 26.54 -8.17
N GLU A 160 -4.78 25.42 -8.12
CA GLU A 160 -5.40 24.88 -6.90
C GLU A 160 -4.49 23.94 -6.12
N TRP A 161 -3.27 23.65 -6.60
CA TRP A 161 -2.34 22.71 -5.95
C TRP A 161 -1.67 23.33 -4.73
N ASN A 162 -2.47 23.69 -3.73
CA ASN A 162 -2.04 24.24 -2.45
C ASN A 162 -3.09 23.96 -1.36
N ALA A 163 -2.62 23.88 -0.12
CA ALA A 163 -3.45 23.59 1.05
C ALA A 163 -4.65 24.56 1.18
N GLU A 164 -4.44 25.86 0.92
CA GLU A 164 -5.47 26.89 1.10
C GLU A 164 -6.64 26.74 0.13
N SER A 165 -6.37 26.38 -1.12
CA SER A 165 -7.39 26.18 -2.14
C SER A 165 -8.18 24.89 -1.90
N LEU A 166 -7.55 23.87 -1.32
CA LEU A 166 -8.13 22.55 -1.16
C LEU A 166 -8.81 22.31 0.20
N LYS A 167 -8.57 23.13 1.22
CA LYS A 167 -9.04 22.89 2.61
C LYS A 167 -10.54 22.64 2.78
N PHE A 168 -11.38 23.11 1.83
CA PHE A 168 -12.82 22.92 1.85
C PHE A 168 -13.31 21.69 1.06
N ASN A 169 -12.38 20.94 0.46
CA ASN A 169 -12.63 19.65 -0.19
C ASN A 169 -11.71 18.60 0.43
N GLN A 170 -12.20 17.92 1.47
CA GLN A 170 -11.41 16.98 2.27
C GLN A 170 -10.72 15.88 1.43
N PRO A 171 -11.41 15.18 0.50
CA PRO A 171 -10.76 14.21 -0.39
C PRO A 171 -9.51 14.73 -1.10
N ARG A 172 -9.61 15.93 -1.71
CA ARG A 172 -8.52 16.54 -2.47
C ARG A 172 -7.42 17.07 -1.55
N TYR A 173 -7.82 17.64 -0.41
CA TYR A 173 -6.90 18.16 0.59
C TYR A 173 -5.98 17.07 1.15
N PHE A 174 -6.55 15.93 1.56
CA PHE A 174 -5.74 14.86 2.13
C PHE A 174 -4.83 14.19 1.10
N ARG A 175 -5.28 13.98 -0.14
CA ARG A 175 -4.41 13.52 -1.25
C ARG A 175 -3.23 14.46 -1.49
N TYR A 176 -3.47 15.77 -1.46
CA TYR A 176 -2.40 16.77 -1.55
C TYR A 176 -1.38 16.62 -0.41
N LEU A 177 -1.84 16.44 0.83
CA LEU A 177 -0.95 16.21 1.98
C LEU A 177 -0.15 14.91 1.85
N GLU A 178 -0.77 13.80 1.44
CA GLU A 178 -0.07 12.53 1.22
C GLU A 178 1.08 12.68 0.22
N ILE A 179 0.85 13.37 -0.91
CA ILE A 179 1.89 13.62 -1.92
C ILE A 179 3.04 14.44 -1.33
N LEU A 180 2.74 15.52 -0.61
CA LEU A 180 3.78 16.34 0.01
C LEU A 180 4.62 15.55 1.01
N SER A 181 3.99 14.71 1.83
CA SER A 181 4.68 13.85 2.80
C SER A 181 5.59 12.84 2.12
N LEU A 182 5.12 12.19 1.04
CA LEU A 182 5.93 11.28 0.25
C LEU A 182 7.08 12.00 -0.45
N MET A 183 6.85 13.17 -1.04
CA MET A 183 7.90 13.99 -1.66
C MET A 183 8.99 14.38 -0.65
N LYS A 184 8.62 14.71 0.60
CA LYS A 184 9.58 14.96 1.69
C LYS A 184 10.35 13.69 2.04
N ALA A 185 9.68 12.55 2.21
CA ALA A 185 10.29 11.27 2.58
C ALA A 185 11.33 10.80 1.55
N PHE A 186 10.99 10.90 0.26
CA PHE A 186 11.90 10.57 -0.85
C PHE A 186 12.87 11.70 -1.23
N LYS A 187 12.91 12.79 -0.47
CA LYS A 187 13.80 13.95 -0.70
C LYS A 187 13.66 14.59 -2.08
N VAL A 188 12.48 14.52 -2.68
CA VAL A 188 12.14 15.15 -3.96
C VAL A 188 12.13 16.67 -3.80
N GLY A 189 11.37 17.15 -2.82
CA GLY A 189 11.18 18.58 -2.54
C GLY A 189 9.87 18.83 -1.80
N SER A 190 9.37 20.06 -1.88
CA SER A 190 8.14 20.50 -1.17
C SER A 190 7.15 21.23 -2.06
N ASN A 191 7.49 21.49 -3.33
CA ASN A 191 6.61 22.09 -4.32
C ASN A 191 6.26 21.06 -5.39
N ILE A 192 4.99 20.61 -5.43
CA ILE A 192 4.53 19.58 -6.38
C ILE A 192 4.83 19.99 -7.83
N GLN A 193 4.61 21.25 -8.19
CA GLN A 193 4.81 21.71 -9.58
C GLN A 193 6.29 21.81 -9.93
N GLU A 194 7.07 22.51 -9.11
CA GLU A 194 8.48 22.79 -9.42
C GLU A 194 9.36 21.56 -9.23
N ASP A 195 9.21 20.87 -8.10
CA ASP A 195 10.10 19.77 -7.74
C ASP A 195 9.70 18.46 -8.42
N PHE A 196 8.41 18.17 -8.59
CA PHE A 196 7.94 16.88 -9.12
C PHE A 196 7.41 16.98 -10.57
N GLU A 197 6.38 17.77 -10.84
CA GLU A 197 5.77 17.84 -12.19
C GLU A 197 6.76 18.33 -13.26
N HIS A 198 7.55 19.35 -12.93
CA HIS A 198 8.61 19.86 -13.80
C HIS A 198 9.96 19.16 -13.59
N LEU A 199 9.98 18.07 -12.81
CA LEU A 199 11.17 17.25 -12.54
C LEU A 199 12.35 18.03 -11.95
N GLY A 200 12.07 19.08 -11.17
CA GLY A 200 13.11 19.87 -10.50
C GLY A 200 14.06 19.03 -9.63
N PHE A 201 13.58 17.91 -9.09
CA PHE A 201 14.38 16.97 -8.32
C PHE A 201 15.58 16.39 -9.09
N LEU A 202 15.51 16.33 -10.43
CA LEU A 202 16.61 15.83 -11.27
C LEU A 202 17.87 16.72 -11.20
N GLN A 203 17.73 17.99 -10.80
CA GLN A 203 18.87 18.88 -10.59
C GLN A 203 19.79 18.43 -9.44
N LYS A 204 19.27 17.59 -8.53
CA LYS A 204 20.01 17.02 -7.40
C LYS A 204 20.65 15.67 -7.74
N ARG A 205 20.48 15.17 -8.96
CA ARG A 205 20.94 13.84 -9.39
C ARG A 205 22.30 13.89 -10.05
N THR A 206 23.07 12.83 -9.85
CA THR A 206 24.35 12.60 -10.52
C THR A 206 24.18 11.62 -11.68
N LYS A 207 25.23 11.40 -12.47
CA LYS A 207 25.17 10.46 -13.61
C LYS A 207 24.88 9.03 -13.15
N GLU A 208 25.36 8.66 -11.97
CA GLU A 208 25.19 7.36 -11.34
C GLU A 208 23.71 7.06 -11.04
N ASP A 209 22.92 8.09 -10.69
CA ASP A 209 21.48 7.92 -10.46
C ASP A 209 20.74 7.53 -11.76
N PHE A 210 21.30 7.85 -12.93
CA PHE A 210 20.74 7.51 -14.24
C PHE A 210 21.22 6.16 -14.78
N THR A 211 21.97 5.36 -14.03
CA THR A 211 22.57 4.12 -14.55
C THR A 211 21.56 3.18 -15.20
N LEU A 212 20.36 2.99 -14.62
CA LEU A 212 19.33 2.13 -15.22
C LEU A 212 18.84 2.67 -16.56
N LEU A 213 18.52 3.96 -16.64
CA LEU A 213 18.10 4.60 -17.90
C LEU A 213 19.22 4.58 -18.96
N ILE A 214 20.46 4.82 -18.54
CA ILE A 214 21.62 4.79 -19.43
C ILE A 214 21.79 3.39 -20.03
N LYS A 215 21.69 2.35 -19.20
CA LYS A 215 21.79 0.96 -19.66
C LYS A 215 20.66 0.62 -20.63
N ASP A 216 19.44 1.03 -20.33
CA ASP A 216 18.29 0.82 -21.22
C ASP A 216 18.49 1.48 -22.60
N ILE A 217 18.99 2.72 -22.62
CA ILE A 217 19.34 3.42 -23.86
C ILE A 217 20.49 2.72 -24.60
N GLU A 218 21.51 2.22 -23.90
CA GLU A 218 22.62 1.46 -24.47
C GLU A 218 22.14 0.16 -25.12
N ASP A 219 21.27 -0.57 -24.44
CA ASP A 219 20.67 -1.80 -24.93
C ASP A 219 19.84 -1.49 -26.19
N TYR A 220 19.00 -0.43 -26.19
CA TYR A 220 18.32 0.05 -27.40
C TYR A 220 19.31 0.39 -28.53
N ALA A 221 20.34 1.19 -28.25
CA ALA A 221 21.30 1.66 -29.24
C ALA A 221 22.12 0.51 -29.86
N SER A 222 22.33 -0.57 -29.12
CA SER A 222 23.10 -1.74 -29.58
C SER A 222 22.49 -2.47 -30.78
N HIS A 223 21.19 -2.27 -31.04
CA HIS A 223 20.46 -2.90 -32.14
C HIS A 223 20.84 -2.36 -33.52
N SER A 224 21.52 -1.20 -33.61
CA SER A 224 22.03 -0.69 -34.88
C SER A 224 23.30 0.14 -34.73
N GLU A 225 24.21 0.00 -35.69
CA GLU A 225 25.46 0.76 -35.71
C GLU A 225 25.23 2.28 -35.73
N HIS A 226 24.14 2.73 -36.38
CA HIS A 226 23.77 4.14 -36.43
C HIS A 226 23.34 4.70 -35.06
N GLU A 227 22.51 3.97 -34.32
CA GLU A 227 22.09 4.42 -32.98
C GLU A 227 23.25 4.34 -31.98
N LYS A 228 24.09 3.30 -32.07
CA LYS A 228 25.31 3.18 -31.28
C LYS A 228 26.22 4.41 -31.43
N GLN A 229 26.52 4.83 -32.66
CA GLN A 229 27.34 6.02 -32.92
C GLN A 229 26.71 7.32 -32.41
N ARG A 230 25.37 7.43 -32.45
CA ARG A 230 24.65 8.57 -31.86
C ARG A 230 24.77 8.58 -30.35
N TRP A 231 24.59 7.43 -29.71
CA TRP A 231 24.71 7.30 -28.26
C TRP A 231 26.14 7.59 -27.77
N GLU A 232 27.17 7.11 -28.45
CA GLU A 232 28.57 7.41 -28.12
C GLU A 232 28.84 8.93 -28.12
N ARG A 233 28.27 9.65 -29.09
CA ARG A 233 28.37 11.13 -29.13
C ARG A 233 27.59 11.79 -28.00
N ASP A 234 26.39 11.30 -27.71
CA ASP A 234 25.50 11.90 -26.73
C ASP A 234 25.95 11.66 -25.29
N SER A 235 26.46 10.46 -24.98
CA SER A 235 26.99 10.03 -23.68
C SER A 235 28.24 10.80 -23.24
N GLN A 236 29.02 11.32 -24.20
CA GLN A 236 30.18 12.18 -23.97
C GLN A 236 29.82 13.67 -23.87
N SER A 237 28.57 14.03 -24.15
CA SER A 237 28.13 15.43 -24.12
C SER A 237 28.05 15.96 -22.69
N SER A 238 28.55 17.18 -22.47
CA SER A 238 28.32 17.93 -21.21
C SER A 238 26.84 18.19 -20.92
N SER A 239 25.97 18.03 -21.92
CA SER A 239 24.52 18.19 -21.80
C SER A 239 23.75 16.88 -21.56
N LEU A 240 24.44 15.76 -21.31
CA LEU A 240 23.81 14.44 -21.16
C LEU A 240 22.66 14.45 -20.15
N ILE A 241 22.88 14.98 -18.94
CA ILE A 241 21.84 15.02 -17.89
C ILE A 241 20.59 15.78 -18.35
N LYS A 242 20.76 16.89 -19.08
CA LYS A 242 19.63 17.64 -19.64
C LYS A 242 18.87 16.83 -20.69
N LYS A 243 19.58 16.07 -21.54
CA LYS A 243 18.97 15.17 -22.52
C LYS A 243 18.22 14.03 -21.83
N LEU A 244 18.81 13.42 -20.80
CA LEU A 244 18.16 12.37 -20.00
C LEU A 244 16.91 12.91 -19.29
N GLY A 245 16.95 14.13 -18.76
CA GLY A 245 15.75 14.77 -18.17
C GLY A 245 14.58 14.91 -19.15
N PHE A 246 14.87 15.17 -20.44
CA PHE A 246 13.84 15.16 -21.48
C PHE A 246 13.25 13.76 -21.69
N THR A 247 14.09 12.72 -21.72
CA THR A 247 13.64 11.32 -21.80
C THR A 247 12.77 10.95 -20.60
N VAL A 248 13.20 11.29 -19.38
CA VAL A 248 12.44 11.06 -18.15
C VAL A 248 11.06 11.71 -18.20
N SER A 249 10.96 12.95 -18.70
CA SER A 249 9.67 13.63 -18.89
C SER A 249 8.73 12.87 -19.84
N LYS A 250 9.28 12.27 -20.91
CA LYS A 250 8.49 11.44 -21.83
C LYS A 250 8.02 10.14 -21.18
N LEU A 251 8.87 9.49 -20.40
CA LEU A 251 8.52 8.27 -19.68
C LEU A 251 7.45 8.52 -18.61
N PHE A 252 7.55 9.60 -17.82
CA PHE A 252 6.50 9.99 -16.87
C PHE A 252 5.16 10.23 -17.56
N ARG A 253 5.17 10.95 -18.68
CA ARG A 253 3.94 11.23 -19.44
C ARG A 253 3.34 9.95 -20.01
N PHE A 254 4.16 9.05 -20.53
CA PHE A 254 3.69 7.76 -21.04
C PHE A 254 3.07 6.91 -19.92
N SER A 255 3.75 6.77 -18.78
CA SER A 255 3.22 6.04 -17.62
C SER A 255 1.90 6.65 -17.13
N GLU A 256 1.79 7.98 -17.08
CA GLU A 256 0.53 8.67 -16.72
C GLU A 256 -0.61 8.34 -17.69
N GLU A 257 -0.39 8.52 -18.99
CA GLU A 257 -1.40 8.27 -20.02
C GLU A 257 -1.84 6.79 -20.02
N PHE A 258 -0.89 5.86 -19.80
CA PHE A 258 -1.17 4.43 -19.76
C PHE A 258 -1.92 4.02 -18.49
N ARG A 259 -1.56 4.56 -17.31
CA ARG A 259 -2.28 4.32 -16.05
C ARG A 259 -3.71 4.83 -16.13
N SER A 260 -3.91 6.02 -16.71
CA SER A 260 -5.26 6.54 -16.97
C SER A 260 -6.11 5.62 -17.87
N LEU A 261 -5.49 4.97 -18.87
CA LEU A 261 -6.16 3.98 -19.71
C LEU A 261 -6.52 2.71 -18.93
N LEU A 262 -5.62 2.20 -18.09
CA LEU A 262 -5.88 1.04 -17.24
C LEU A 262 -7.00 1.29 -16.23
N ASP A 263 -7.10 2.53 -15.73
CA ASP A 263 -8.11 2.97 -14.78
C ASP A 263 -9.41 3.45 -15.45
N PHE A 264 -9.62 3.20 -16.74
CA PHE A 264 -10.78 3.68 -17.50
C PHE A 264 -12.14 3.32 -16.88
N ASN A 265 -12.24 2.17 -16.21
CA ASN A 265 -13.46 1.72 -15.52
C ASN A 265 -13.39 1.89 -13.99
N SER A 266 -12.37 2.57 -13.46
CA SER A 266 -12.29 2.86 -12.03
C SER A 266 -13.47 3.75 -11.59
N GLY A 267 -13.96 3.57 -10.36
CA GLY A 267 -15.06 4.37 -9.82
C GLY A 267 -16.47 4.06 -10.34
N VAL A 268 -16.66 3.04 -11.19
CA VAL A 268 -18.00 2.65 -11.65
C VAL A 268 -18.69 1.76 -10.60
N MET A 269 -19.18 2.37 -9.52
CA MET A 269 -19.87 1.64 -8.44
C MET A 269 -21.33 1.26 -8.80
N GLU A 270 -21.97 1.97 -9.72
CA GLU A 270 -23.41 1.81 -10.01
C GLU A 270 -23.71 1.58 -11.50
N ALA A 271 -23.20 0.49 -12.06
CA ALA A 271 -23.66 0.03 -13.38
C ALA A 271 -25.00 -0.71 -13.27
N GLY A 272 -26.08 0.00 -12.93
CA GLY A 272 -27.41 -0.61 -12.74
C GLY A 272 -27.97 -1.28 -14.01
N GLN A 273 -27.66 -0.73 -15.18
CA GLN A 273 -28.16 -1.22 -16.47
C GLN A 273 -27.28 -2.33 -17.06
N ILE A 274 -27.90 -3.30 -17.75
CA ILE A 274 -27.18 -4.40 -18.41
C ILE A 274 -26.24 -3.92 -19.52
N THR A 275 -26.60 -2.85 -20.22
CA THR A 275 -25.78 -2.21 -21.27
C THR A 275 -24.51 -1.60 -20.71
N SER A 276 -24.59 -0.88 -19.59
CA SER A 276 -23.42 -0.34 -18.88
C SER A 276 -22.51 -1.47 -18.40
N ARG A 277 -23.08 -2.51 -17.76
CA ARG A 277 -22.32 -3.70 -17.32
C ARG A 277 -21.65 -4.43 -18.48
N TYR A 278 -22.32 -4.54 -19.62
CA TYR A 278 -21.73 -5.10 -20.84
C TYR A 278 -20.53 -4.28 -21.29
N ALA A 279 -20.67 -2.96 -21.42
CA ALA A 279 -19.58 -2.07 -21.85
C ALA A 279 -18.37 -2.18 -20.90
N ILE A 280 -18.59 -2.05 -19.59
CA ILE A 280 -17.54 -2.17 -18.56
C ILE A 280 -16.87 -3.53 -18.62
N THR A 281 -17.65 -4.61 -18.72
CA THR A 281 -17.09 -5.97 -18.78
C THR A 281 -16.25 -6.15 -20.05
N ARG A 282 -16.69 -5.60 -21.19
CA ARG A 282 -15.97 -5.71 -22.46
C ARG A 282 -14.67 -4.91 -22.44
N THR A 283 -14.68 -3.69 -21.93
CA THR A 283 -13.47 -2.86 -21.84
C THR A 283 -12.52 -3.41 -20.77
N LYS A 284 -13.01 -3.81 -19.60
CA LYS A 284 -12.19 -4.43 -18.54
C LYS A 284 -11.44 -5.68 -19.04
N ARG A 285 -12.12 -6.56 -19.79
CA ARG A 285 -11.46 -7.72 -20.41
C ARG A 285 -10.35 -7.35 -21.38
N ILE A 286 -10.48 -6.24 -22.12
CA ILE A 286 -9.40 -5.79 -23.01
C ILE A 286 -8.21 -5.33 -22.17
N LEU A 287 -8.46 -4.50 -21.15
CA LEU A 287 -7.43 -3.94 -20.28
C LEU A 287 -6.69 -5.03 -19.48
N GLU A 288 -7.41 -6.04 -18.97
CA GLU A 288 -6.83 -7.19 -18.24
C GLU A 288 -5.92 -8.08 -19.10
N ASN A 289 -6.00 -7.98 -20.44
CA ASN A 289 -5.17 -8.75 -21.37
C ASN A 289 -3.95 -7.97 -21.90
N ILE A 290 -3.74 -6.73 -21.46
CA ILE A 290 -2.57 -5.93 -21.84
C ILE A 290 -1.37 -6.42 -21.02
N ASP A 291 -0.28 -6.81 -21.68
CA ASP A 291 0.98 -7.13 -21.00
C ASP A 291 1.58 -5.84 -20.42
N LEU A 292 1.87 -5.87 -19.12
CA LEU A 292 2.37 -4.72 -18.35
C LEU A 292 3.87 -4.77 -18.10
N THR A 293 4.58 -5.79 -18.59
CA THR A 293 6.02 -5.98 -18.36
C THR A 293 6.82 -4.73 -18.68
N GLU A 294 6.71 -4.22 -19.89
CA GLU A 294 7.43 -3.03 -20.37
C GLU A 294 7.05 -1.76 -19.60
N LEU A 295 5.78 -1.62 -19.19
CA LEU A 295 5.35 -0.50 -18.35
C LEU A 295 6.03 -0.55 -16.99
N HIS A 296 6.10 -1.73 -16.37
CA HIS A 296 6.76 -1.90 -15.08
C HIS A 296 8.27 -1.65 -15.16
N GLU A 297 8.91 -1.96 -16.29
CA GLU A 297 10.33 -1.64 -16.52
C GLU A 297 10.55 -0.12 -16.59
N ILE A 298 9.69 0.59 -17.34
CA ILE A 298 9.69 2.07 -17.40
C ILE A 298 9.49 2.65 -16.01
N GLU A 299 8.49 2.18 -15.27
CA GLU A 299 8.20 2.64 -13.90
C GLU A 299 9.34 2.33 -12.94
N GLY A 300 10.02 1.20 -13.11
CA GLY A 300 11.24 0.86 -12.37
C GLY A 300 12.36 1.88 -12.59
N ILE A 301 12.59 2.30 -13.83
CA ILE A 301 13.55 3.37 -14.16
C ILE A 301 13.12 4.70 -13.51
N LEU A 302 11.85 5.06 -13.56
CA LEU A 302 11.34 6.28 -12.93
C LEU A 302 11.52 6.24 -11.41
N CYS A 303 11.21 5.09 -10.78
CA CYS A 303 11.36 4.88 -9.35
C CYS A 303 12.82 5.00 -8.91
N SER A 304 13.77 4.42 -9.66
CA SER A 304 15.20 4.50 -9.31
C SER A 304 15.72 5.94 -9.36
N LEU A 305 15.18 6.78 -10.24
CA LEU A 305 15.56 8.19 -10.34
C LEU A 305 14.99 9.03 -9.19
N ILE A 306 13.78 8.73 -8.73
CA ILE A 306 13.21 9.42 -7.57
C ILE A 306 13.87 8.93 -6.28
N ASN A 307 14.18 7.64 -6.17
CA ASN A 307 14.69 7.00 -4.96
C ASN A 307 15.82 6.00 -5.29
N PRO A 308 17.05 6.48 -5.51
CA PRO A 308 18.19 5.62 -5.87
C PRO A 308 18.54 4.59 -4.80
N GLU A 309 18.19 4.87 -3.53
CA GLU A 309 18.46 4.01 -2.38
C GLU A 309 17.38 2.91 -2.19
N ASN A 310 16.33 2.89 -3.04
CA ASN A 310 15.19 1.96 -2.97
C ASN A 310 14.57 1.86 -1.56
N LYS A 311 14.50 2.98 -0.84
CA LYS A 311 13.86 3.06 0.47
C LYS A 311 12.35 2.85 0.37
N THR A 312 11.76 2.17 1.35
CA THR A 312 10.33 2.16 1.62
C THR A 312 10.06 2.81 2.97
N PHE A 313 8.83 3.26 3.19
CA PHE A 313 8.42 3.87 4.45
C PHE A 313 7.09 3.30 4.89
N THR A 314 6.98 2.86 6.14
CA THR A 314 5.70 2.54 6.75
C THR A 314 4.85 3.81 6.89
N GLN A 315 3.52 3.66 6.88
CA GLN A 315 2.61 4.79 7.13
C GLN A 315 2.93 5.49 8.44
N ASN A 316 3.30 4.73 9.48
CA ASN A 316 3.66 5.28 10.77
C ASN A 316 4.92 6.15 10.73
N GLU A 317 5.96 5.73 10.01
CA GLU A 317 7.15 6.56 9.78
C GLU A 317 6.77 7.85 9.04
N LEU A 318 5.90 7.76 8.04
CA LEU A 318 5.40 8.92 7.30
C LEU A 318 4.60 9.89 8.18
N VAL A 319 3.74 9.38 9.05
CA VAL A 319 2.97 10.20 10.01
C VAL A 319 3.91 10.87 11.01
N THR A 320 4.88 10.11 11.54
CA THR A 320 5.76 10.58 12.63
C THR A 320 6.82 11.57 12.14
N HIS A 321 7.35 11.38 10.93
CA HIS A 321 8.53 12.11 10.45
C HIS A 321 8.26 13.02 9.25
N TYR A 322 7.13 12.86 8.56
CA TYR A 322 6.88 13.52 7.28
C TYR A 322 5.48 14.14 7.15
N ASP A 323 4.75 14.32 8.26
CA ASP A 323 3.42 14.95 8.33
C ASP A 323 2.33 14.24 7.52
N PHE A 324 2.46 12.92 7.29
CA PHE A 324 1.46 12.17 6.52
C PHE A 324 0.11 12.16 7.24
N PRO A 325 -1.02 12.38 6.54
CA PRO A 325 -2.31 12.49 7.19
C PRO A 325 -2.78 11.15 7.76
N GLN A 326 -3.20 11.16 9.03
CA GLN A 326 -3.75 9.98 9.71
C GLN A 326 -5.27 9.92 9.58
N VAL A 327 -5.75 9.74 8.35
CA VAL A 327 -7.19 9.71 8.02
C VAL A 327 -7.56 8.45 7.23
N ASP A 328 -8.85 8.10 7.25
CA ASP A 328 -9.39 7.08 6.36
C ASP A 328 -9.91 7.73 5.08
N LEU A 329 -9.06 7.80 4.06
CA LEU A 329 -9.42 8.46 2.80
C LEU A 329 -10.58 7.74 2.09
N ALA A 330 -10.69 6.42 2.22
CA ALA A 330 -11.77 5.65 1.58
C ALA A 330 -13.14 5.96 2.20
N GLU A 331 -13.18 6.16 3.52
CA GLU A 331 -14.38 6.65 4.20
C GLU A 331 -14.69 8.09 3.78
N ILE A 332 -13.70 8.98 3.79
CA ILE A 332 -13.90 10.38 3.39
C ILE A 332 -14.45 10.46 1.96
N ASP A 333 -13.92 9.67 1.04
CA ASP A 333 -14.43 9.59 -0.33
C ASP A 333 -15.87 9.08 -0.38
N SER A 334 -16.20 8.07 0.43
CA SER A 334 -17.55 7.50 0.50
C SER A 334 -18.59 8.49 1.04
N ASP A 335 -18.19 9.34 1.98
CA ASP A 335 -19.07 10.35 2.57
C ASP A 335 -19.26 11.59 1.67
N ASN A 336 -18.40 11.75 0.65
CA ASN A 336 -18.41 12.88 -0.29
C ASN A 336 -18.83 12.48 -1.72
N TYR A 337 -19.24 11.22 -1.92
CA TYR A 337 -19.85 10.72 -3.16
C TYR A 337 -21.36 10.96 -3.14
#